data_AF-A0A9D2EVD6-F1
#
_entry.id   AF-A0A9D2EVD6-F1
#
_cell.length_a   1.000
_cell.length_b   1.000
_cell.length_c   1.000
_cell.angle_alpha   90.00
_cell.angle_beta   90.00
_cell.angle_gamma   90.00
#
_symmetry.space_group_name_H-M   'P 1'
#
loop_
_entity.id
_entity.type
_entity.pdbx_description
1 polymer ?
#
loop_
_entity_poly.entity_id
_entity_poly.type
_entity_poly.pdbx_seq_one_letter_code
_entity_poly.pdbx_strand_id
1 'polypeptide(L)'
;MDPEKMYPRTDDRATVYLKSVVKNPNIIVGDFTMYHDFVKDPRQFEHGNVLYHYPINHDRLVIGKFCSIACGARFLFTSANHAQASLSTYPFPIFFEEWGLDVRNITGAWDNKGDIVIGNDVWIGYEAVILSGVAIGDGAIIGARAVVTKDVPPYTIVGGVPARPIRKRFSDDTVSALLKIKWWDWPEERIKKHISDIQAGRIDGLRTGFDENGPFSQRDSSGAGSSITAEKRR
;
A
#
# COMPACT_ATOMS: atom_id res chain seq x y z
N MET A 1 9.98 -7.35 10.11
CA MET A 1 10.85 -6.50 9.28
C MET A 1 11.63 -5.54 10.16
N ASP A 2 12.95 -5.46 9.97
CA ASP A 2 13.80 -4.45 10.61
C ASP A 2 13.51 -3.07 9.97
N PRO A 3 12.97 -2.09 10.72
CA PRO A 3 12.58 -0.79 10.17
C PRO A 3 13.77 0.01 9.63
N GLU A 4 14.99 -0.24 10.11
CA GLU A 4 16.20 0.44 9.67
C GLU A 4 16.81 -0.18 8.40
N LYS A 5 16.34 -1.37 8.00
CA LYS A 5 16.83 -2.04 6.79
C LYS A 5 16.30 -1.35 5.54
N MET A 6 17.11 -0.45 4.99
CA MET A 6 16.80 0.29 3.77
C MET A 6 16.93 -0.56 2.50
N TYR A 7 18.03 -1.29 2.33
CA TYR A 7 18.31 -2.06 1.11
C TYR A 7 17.98 -3.54 1.34
N PRO A 8 17.16 -4.18 0.49
CA PRO A 8 16.75 -5.57 0.68
C PRO A 8 17.90 -6.56 0.42
N ARG A 9 18.84 -6.21 -0.47
CA ARG A 9 19.93 -7.06 -0.95
C ARG A 9 21.29 -6.36 -0.77
N THR A 10 22.34 -7.13 -0.53
CA THR A 10 23.72 -6.64 -0.52
C THR A 10 24.10 -6.13 -1.91
N ASP A 11 24.85 -5.01 -1.96
CA ASP A 11 25.37 -4.36 -3.18
C ASP A 11 24.34 -3.85 -4.22
N ASP A 12 23.04 -4.05 -3.99
CA ASP A 12 21.98 -3.43 -4.78
C ASP A 12 21.59 -2.07 -4.21
N ARG A 13 21.88 -1.01 -4.95
CA ARG A 13 21.48 0.37 -4.61
C ARG A 13 20.26 0.86 -5.38
N ALA A 14 19.73 0.07 -6.30
CA ALA A 14 18.57 0.42 -7.12
C ALA A 14 17.24 0.01 -6.47
N THR A 15 17.25 -0.77 -5.40
CA THR A 15 16.02 -1.22 -4.71
C THR A 15 16.05 -0.84 -3.23
N VAL A 16 14.97 -0.27 -2.73
CA VAL A 16 14.81 0.07 -1.29
C VAL A 16 13.49 -0.46 -0.75
N TYR A 17 13.45 -0.74 0.55
CA TYR A 17 12.18 -0.83 1.27
C TYR A 17 11.66 0.59 1.53
N LEU A 18 10.47 0.88 1.00
CA LEU A 18 9.93 2.24 1.01
C LEU A 18 9.68 2.77 2.42
N LYS A 19 9.21 1.91 3.32
CA LYS A 19 8.97 2.28 4.73
C LYS A 19 10.21 2.87 5.42
N SER A 20 11.41 2.46 5.04
CA SER A 20 12.66 2.95 5.64
C SER A 20 13.13 4.29 5.06
N VAL A 21 12.72 4.63 3.83
CA VAL A 21 13.15 5.87 3.13
C VAL A 21 12.11 6.99 3.19
N VAL A 22 10.82 6.67 3.25
CA VAL A 22 9.73 7.64 3.41
C VAL A 22 9.76 8.23 4.82
N LYS A 23 9.67 9.55 4.92
CA LYS A 23 9.69 10.35 6.17
C LYS A 23 8.49 11.27 6.31
N ASN A 24 7.78 11.58 5.23
CA ASN A 24 6.59 12.41 5.25
C ASN A 24 5.46 11.68 6.01
N PRO A 25 4.89 12.28 7.08
CA PRO A 25 3.85 11.62 7.90
C PRO A 25 2.53 11.38 7.16
N ASN A 26 2.29 12.07 6.03
CA ASN A 26 1.10 11.87 5.20
C ASN A 26 1.28 10.73 4.17
N ILE A 27 2.43 10.04 4.19
CA ILE A 27 2.71 8.87 3.37
C ILE A 27 2.91 7.67 4.31
N ILE A 28 1.95 6.74 4.30
CA ILE A 28 1.98 5.53 5.12
C ILE A 28 2.35 4.34 4.23
N VAL A 29 3.40 3.61 4.60
CA VAL A 29 3.88 2.45 3.84
C VAL A 29 3.98 1.21 4.72
N GLY A 30 3.39 0.11 4.24
CA GLY A 30 3.47 -1.20 4.88
C GLY A 30 4.86 -1.86 4.76
N ASP A 31 5.12 -2.79 5.66
CA ASP A 31 6.36 -3.58 5.68
C ASP A 31 6.59 -4.32 4.35
N PHE A 32 7.87 -4.51 4.00
CA PHE A 32 8.33 -5.25 2.82
C PHE A 32 7.94 -4.66 1.46
N THR A 33 7.18 -3.57 1.42
CA THR A 33 6.92 -2.84 0.18
C THR A 33 8.20 -2.23 -0.36
N MET A 34 8.52 -2.56 -1.60
CA MET A 34 9.76 -2.16 -2.26
C MET A 34 9.51 -1.18 -3.40
N TYR A 35 10.49 -0.31 -3.62
CA TYR A 35 10.60 0.51 -4.82
C TYR A 35 11.93 0.21 -5.51
N HIS A 36 11.87 0.00 -6.82
CA HIS A 36 13.04 -0.23 -7.64
C HIS A 36 13.20 0.89 -8.67
N ASP A 37 14.31 1.62 -8.61
CA ASP A 37 14.69 2.66 -9.56
C ASP A 37 16.16 2.51 -9.93
N PHE A 38 16.39 2.19 -11.21
CA PHE A 38 17.73 2.05 -11.78
C PHE A 38 18.18 3.33 -12.51
N VAL A 39 17.34 4.37 -12.55
CA VAL A 39 17.59 5.63 -13.25
C VAL A 39 17.93 6.75 -12.28
N LYS A 40 17.17 6.85 -11.18
CA LYS A 40 17.36 7.84 -10.11
C LYS A 40 17.64 7.15 -8.78
N ASP A 41 18.05 7.94 -7.79
CA ASP A 41 18.20 7.45 -6.42
C ASP A 41 16.84 7.02 -5.85
N PRO A 42 16.60 5.72 -5.60
CA PRO A 42 15.30 5.23 -5.12
C PRO A 42 14.94 5.74 -3.73
N ARG A 43 15.91 6.26 -2.96
CA ARG A 43 15.65 6.91 -1.67
C ARG A 43 14.86 8.23 -1.82
N GLN A 44 14.84 8.82 -3.01
CA GLN A 44 14.13 10.06 -3.29
C GLN A 44 12.68 9.85 -3.75
N PHE A 45 12.08 8.70 -3.43
CA PHE A 45 10.72 8.35 -3.84
C PHE A 45 9.70 9.46 -3.59
N GLU A 46 9.73 10.12 -2.42
CA GLU A 46 8.80 11.21 -2.09
C GLU A 46 8.90 12.36 -3.10
N HIS A 47 10.11 12.74 -3.52
CA HIS A 47 10.32 13.84 -4.45
C HIS A 47 10.09 13.43 -5.91
N GLY A 48 10.52 12.22 -6.28
CA GLY A 48 10.49 11.75 -7.66
C GLY A 48 9.16 11.16 -8.11
N ASN A 49 8.37 10.64 -7.17
CA ASN A 49 7.22 9.77 -7.47
C ASN A 49 5.92 10.28 -6.84
N VAL A 50 5.96 11.08 -5.77
CA VAL A 50 4.75 11.63 -5.11
C VAL A 50 4.62 13.11 -5.47
N LEU A 51 3.73 13.40 -6.42
CA LEU A 51 3.66 14.71 -7.08
C LEU A 51 2.43 15.48 -6.63
N TYR A 52 2.58 16.80 -6.47
CA TYR A 52 1.49 17.72 -6.09
C TYR A 52 0.84 17.42 -4.74
N HIS A 53 1.59 16.79 -3.83
CA HIS A 53 1.13 16.44 -2.49
C HIS A 53 1.47 17.55 -1.49
N TYR A 54 0.51 18.45 -1.26
CA TYR A 54 0.69 19.59 -0.34
C TYR A 54 -0.11 19.36 0.95
N PRO A 55 0.48 19.56 2.14
CA PRO A 55 -0.19 19.30 3.43
C PRO A 55 -1.55 19.98 3.62
N ILE A 56 -1.78 21.12 2.95
CA ILE A 56 -3.01 21.90 3.03
C ILE A 56 -4.25 21.16 2.52
N ASN A 57 -4.08 20.15 1.65
CA ASN A 57 -5.20 19.37 1.13
C ASN A 57 -5.59 18.19 2.03
N HIS A 58 -4.76 17.87 3.03
CA HIS A 58 -4.98 16.79 3.99
C HIS A 58 -5.17 15.38 3.39
N ASP A 59 -4.89 15.21 2.10
CA ASP A 59 -4.89 13.92 1.42
C ASP A 59 -3.62 13.12 1.79
N ARG A 60 -3.71 11.80 1.70
CA ARG A 60 -2.66 10.86 2.10
C ARG A 60 -2.34 9.88 0.99
N LEU A 61 -1.09 9.42 0.97
CA LEU A 61 -0.70 8.23 0.22
C LEU A 61 -0.64 7.05 1.21
N VAL A 62 -1.49 6.06 1.03
CA VAL A 62 -1.46 4.84 1.84
C VAL A 62 -1.07 3.69 0.94
N ILE A 63 0.01 2.99 1.26
CA ILE A 63 0.48 1.81 0.53
C ILE A 63 0.60 0.64 1.50
N GLY A 64 -0.05 -0.47 1.18
CA GLY A 64 -0.02 -1.69 1.98
C GLY A 64 1.35 -2.37 2.00
N LYS A 65 1.37 -3.59 2.52
CA LYS A 65 2.57 -4.42 2.66
C LYS A 65 2.86 -5.21 1.38
N PHE A 66 4.11 -5.65 1.23
CA PHE A 66 4.56 -6.54 0.13
C PHE A 66 4.25 -6.02 -1.29
N CYS A 67 4.12 -4.71 -1.48
CA CYS A 67 3.94 -4.13 -2.80
C CYS A 67 5.25 -4.06 -3.57
N SER A 68 5.14 -4.15 -4.89
CA SER A 68 6.24 -4.05 -5.85
C SER A 68 6.04 -2.84 -6.73
N ILE A 69 6.83 -1.79 -6.55
CA ILE A 69 6.70 -0.54 -7.31
C ILE A 69 7.91 -0.38 -8.23
N ALA A 70 7.64 -0.39 -9.54
CA ALA A 70 8.68 -0.27 -10.55
C ALA A 70 9.09 1.18 -10.83
N CYS A 71 10.28 1.32 -11.41
CA CYS A 71 10.92 2.58 -11.76
C CYS A 71 9.95 3.53 -12.48
N GLY A 72 9.95 4.80 -12.04
CA GLY A 72 9.19 5.87 -12.68
C GLY A 72 7.68 5.87 -12.41
N ALA A 73 7.14 4.97 -11.59
CA ALA A 73 5.74 5.04 -11.18
C ALA A 73 5.43 6.38 -10.47
N ARG A 74 4.28 6.99 -10.73
CA ARG A 74 3.91 8.31 -10.18
C ARG A 74 2.55 8.30 -9.52
N PHE A 75 2.44 9.06 -8.44
CA PHE A 75 1.21 9.29 -7.67
C PHE A 75 0.90 10.80 -7.75
N LEU A 76 -0.18 11.17 -8.45
CA LEU A 76 -0.55 12.57 -8.66
C LEU A 76 -1.66 12.96 -7.68
N PHE A 77 -1.35 13.89 -6.79
CA PHE A 77 -2.26 14.36 -5.74
C PHE A 77 -3.11 15.57 -6.16
N THR A 78 -4.01 15.97 -5.26
CA THR A 78 -5.08 16.95 -5.48
C THR A 78 -4.63 18.21 -6.20
N SER A 79 -3.47 18.77 -5.88
CA SER A 79 -3.04 20.04 -6.46
C SER A 79 -2.66 19.98 -7.95
N ALA A 80 -2.72 18.80 -8.57
CA ALA A 80 -2.70 18.65 -10.03
C ALA A 80 -4.08 18.91 -10.69
N ASN A 81 -5.17 18.90 -9.92
CA ASN A 81 -6.55 19.00 -10.42
C ASN A 81 -7.10 20.40 -10.17
N HIS A 82 -6.99 21.30 -11.15
CA HIS A 82 -7.59 22.63 -11.02
C HIS A 82 -9.12 22.53 -10.88
N ALA A 83 -9.70 23.41 -10.07
CA ALA A 83 -11.14 23.44 -9.82
C ALA A 83 -11.93 23.59 -11.13
N GLN A 84 -12.86 22.67 -11.37
CA GLN A 84 -13.67 22.65 -12.59
C GLN A 84 -15.06 23.28 -12.40
N ALA A 85 -15.42 23.66 -11.17
CA ALA A 85 -16.69 24.31 -10.87
C ALA A 85 -16.77 25.76 -11.40
N SER A 86 -15.62 26.40 -11.62
CA SER A 86 -15.54 27.78 -12.12
C SER A 86 -15.58 27.82 -13.66
N LEU A 87 -15.89 28.99 -14.23
CA LEU A 87 -15.83 29.21 -15.69
C LEU A 87 -14.40 29.12 -16.26
N SER A 88 -13.37 29.24 -15.42
CA SER A 88 -11.96 29.22 -15.81
C SER A 88 -11.23 28.11 -15.07
N THR A 89 -10.28 27.47 -15.74
CA THR A 89 -9.31 26.58 -15.07
C THR A 89 -8.08 27.34 -14.57
N TYR A 90 -8.03 28.67 -14.67
CA TYR A 90 -6.94 29.45 -14.08
C TYR A 90 -7.08 29.46 -12.55
N PRO A 91 -6.03 29.08 -11.78
CA PRO A 91 -6.14 28.89 -10.35
C PRO A 91 -5.98 30.22 -9.60
N PHE A 92 -6.93 31.14 -9.80
CA PHE A 92 -6.93 32.46 -9.13
C PHE A 92 -6.63 32.39 -7.63
N PRO A 93 -7.17 31.44 -6.84
CA PRO A 93 -6.90 31.39 -5.40
C PRO A 93 -5.43 31.14 -5.04
N ILE A 94 -4.61 30.56 -5.94
CA ILE A 94 -3.16 30.40 -5.74
C ILE A 94 -2.44 31.75 -5.83
N PHE A 95 -2.89 32.61 -6.75
CA PHE A 95 -2.30 33.92 -7.00
C PHE A 95 -3.04 35.03 -6.24
N PHE A 96 -3.41 34.75 -5.00
CA PHE A 96 -4.31 35.60 -4.22
C PHE A 96 -3.81 37.04 -4.06
N GLU A 97 -2.50 37.27 -3.99
CA GLU A 97 -1.91 38.63 -3.91
C GLU A 97 -2.17 39.44 -5.19
N GLU A 98 -1.99 38.83 -6.36
CA GLU A 98 -2.17 39.48 -7.67
C GLU A 98 -3.64 39.88 -7.90
N TRP A 99 -4.56 39.07 -7.41
CA TRP A 99 -6.00 39.25 -7.64
C TRP A 99 -6.75 39.83 -6.45
N GLY A 100 -6.06 40.21 -5.37
CA GLY A 100 -6.67 40.76 -4.15
C GLY A 100 -7.64 39.79 -3.46
N LEU A 101 -7.33 38.49 -3.47
CA LEU A 101 -8.15 37.43 -2.87
C LEU A 101 -7.68 37.08 -1.45
N ASP A 102 -8.59 36.48 -0.68
CA ASP A 102 -8.29 35.97 0.65
C ASP A 102 -7.55 34.62 0.58
N VAL A 103 -6.33 34.58 1.12
CA VAL A 103 -5.48 33.38 1.17
C VAL A 103 -6.16 32.17 1.83
N ARG A 104 -7.13 32.39 2.72
CA ARG A 104 -7.89 31.30 3.36
C ARG A 104 -8.69 30.45 2.37
N ASN A 105 -8.92 30.97 1.16
CA ASN A 105 -9.64 30.27 0.10
C ASN A 105 -8.71 29.54 -0.89
N ILE A 106 -7.40 29.45 -0.62
CA ILE A 106 -6.41 28.86 -1.54
C ILE A 106 -6.77 27.44 -1.98
N THR A 107 -7.36 26.63 -1.09
CA THR A 107 -7.78 25.25 -1.39
C THR A 107 -8.92 25.18 -2.41
N GLY A 108 -9.67 26.27 -2.60
CA GLY A 108 -10.67 26.39 -3.66
C GLY A 108 -10.07 26.40 -5.08
N ALA A 109 -8.74 26.43 -5.22
CA ALA A 109 -8.08 26.27 -6.51
C ALA A 109 -8.13 24.84 -7.05
N TRP A 110 -8.45 23.84 -6.22
CA TRP A 110 -8.36 22.43 -6.60
C TRP A 110 -9.60 21.61 -6.22
N ASP A 111 -9.91 20.61 -7.06
CA ASP A 111 -10.93 19.62 -6.75
C ASP A 111 -10.30 18.44 -6.00
N ASN A 112 -10.36 18.48 -4.66
CA ASN A 112 -9.82 17.41 -3.81
C ASN A 112 -10.58 16.10 -4.02
N LYS A 113 -9.86 15.06 -4.45
CA LYS A 113 -10.40 13.71 -4.69
C LYS A 113 -10.10 12.73 -3.54
N GLY A 114 -9.38 13.19 -2.52
CA GLY A 114 -9.01 12.40 -1.35
C GLY A 114 -7.74 11.56 -1.55
N ASP A 115 -7.57 10.62 -0.64
CA ASP A 115 -6.39 9.76 -0.53
C ASP A 115 -6.16 8.90 -1.78
N ILE A 116 -4.89 8.57 -2.05
CA ILE A 116 -4.55 7.43 -2.90
C ILE A 116 -4.30 6.23 -1.96
N VAL A 117 -5.06 5.16 -2.15
CA VAL A 117 -5.00 3.98 -1.28
C VAL A 117 -4.62 2.75 -2.09
N ILE A 118 -3.43 2.21 -1.84
CA ILE A 118 -2.92 0.99 -2.44
C ILE A 118 -2.98 -0.12 -1.38
N GLY A 119 -3.61 -1.23 -1.72
CA GLY A 119 -3.68 -2.43 -0.88
C GLY A 119 -2.33 -3.13 -0.71
N ASN A 120 -2.38 -4.40 -0.32
CA ASN A 120 -1.24 -5.28 -0.11
C ASN A 120 -0.98 -6.14 -1.35
N ASP A 121 0.24 -6.66 -1.53
CA ASP A 121 0.59 -7.53 -2.68
C ASP A 121 0.32 -6.87 -4.06
N VAL A 122 0.32 -5.53 -4.14
CA VAL A 122 0.07 -4.82 -5.40
C VAL A 122 1.36 -4.72 -6.21
N TRP A 123 1.26 -5.04 -7.50
CA TRP A 123 2.35 -4.83 -8.46
C TRP A 123 2.06 -3.62 -9.34
N ILE A 124 2.87 -2.57 -9.21
CA ILE A 124 2.79 -1.34 -10.01
C ILE A 124 3.90 -1.37 -11.07
N GLY A 125 3.49 -1.45 -12.34
CA GLY A 125 4.40 -1.52 -13.48
C GLY A 125 5.17 -0.23 -13.77
N TYR A 126 6.21 -0.37 -14.58
CA TYR A 126 7.12 0.70 -14.98
C TYR A 126 6.37 1.92 -15.51
N GLU A 127 6.69 3.11 -15.00
CA GLU A 127 6.08 4.39 -15.40
C GLU A 127 4.54 4.47 -15.30
N ALA A 128 3.89 3.62 -14.51
CA ALA A 128 2.45 3.74 -14.26
C ALA A 128 2.14 5.02 -13.47
N VAL A 129 1.00 5.65 -13.76
CA VAL A 129 0.53 6.88 -13.13
C VAL A 129 -0.79 6.60 -12.40
N ILE A 130 -0.84 6.88 -11.10
CA ILE A 130 -2.03 6.73 -10.26
C ILE A 130 -2.57 8.14 -9.94
N LEU A 131 -3.84 8.40 -10.26
CA LEU A 131 -4.46 9.69 -9.99
C LEU A 131 -5.06 9.76 -8.58
N SER A 132 -5.17 10.98 -8.07
CA SER A 132 -5.76 11.32 -6.77
C SER A 132 -7.11 10.66 -6.54
N GLY A 133 -7.37 10.18 -5.32
CA GLY A 133 -8.65 9.56 -4.94
C GLY A 133 -8.82 8.10 -5.37
N VAL A 134 -7.84 7.51 -6.06
CA VAL A 134 -7.93 6.11 -6.52
C VAL A 134 -7.61 5.13 -5.39
N ALA A 135 -8.46 4.11 -5.25
CA ALA A 135 -8.20 2.92 -4.45
C ALA A 135 -7.80 1.72 -5.35
N ILE A 136 -6.68 1.07 -5.04
CA ILE A 136 -6.20 -0.15 -5.71
C ILE A 136 -6.27 -1.31 -4.71
N GLY A 137 -7.11 -2.30 -5.00
CA GLY A 137 -7.33 -3.45 -4.13
C GLY A 137 -6.15 -4.41 -4.02
N ASP A 138 -6.15 -5.23 -2.98
CA ASP A 138 -5.09 -6.20 -2.69
C ASP A 138 -4.82 -7.13 -3.89
N GLY A 139 -3.55 -7.45 -4.14
CA GLY A 139 -3.15 -8.36 -5.21
C GLY A 139 -3.37 -7.85 -6.63
N ALA A 140 -3.76 -6.59 -6.83
CA ALA A 140 -3.95 -6.02 -8.16
C ALA A 140 -2.62 -5.85 -8.92
N ILE A 141 -2.71 -5.83 -10.25
CA ILE A 141 -1.56 -5.59 -11.14
C ILE A 141 -1.86 -4.40 -12.03
N ILE A 142 -1.00 -3.40 -11.97
CA ILE A 142 -1.04 -2.21 -12.82
C ILE A 142 -0.01 -2.38 -13.93
N GLY A 143 -0.47 -2.43 -15.18
CA GLY A 143 0.39 -2.53 -16.34
C GLY A 143 1.37 -1.35 -16.46
N ALA A 144 2.49 -1.59 -17.14
CA ALA A 144 3.46 -0.53 -17.42
C ALA A 144 2.80 0.63 -18.20
N ARG A 145 3.15 1.87 -17.84
CA ARG A 145 2.63 3.12 -18.42
C ARG A 145 1.11 3.28 -18.35
N ALA A 146 0.43 2.51 -17.52
CA ALA A 146 -1.00 2.67 -17.32
C ALA A 146 -1.29 4.00 -16.59
N VAL A 147 -2.38 4.68 -16.96
CA VAL A 147 -2.89 5.85 -16.22
C VAL A 147 -4.17 5.44 -15.51
N VAL A 148 -4.06 5.18 -14.22
CA VAL A 148 -5.16 4.69 -13.38
C VAL A 148 -6.00 5.87 -12.93
N THR A 149 -7.18 6.00 -13.55
CA THR A 149 -8.12 7.11 -13.32
C THR A 149 -9.33 6.72 -12.48
N LYS A 150 -9.45 5.45 -12.08
CA LYS A 150 -10.58 4.86 -11.34
C LYS A 150 -10.07 3.73 -10.46
N ASP A 151 -10.86 3.39 -9.44
CA ASP A 151 -10.56 2.28 -8.54
C ASP A 151 -10.34 0.95 -9.27
N VAL A 152 -9.42 0.16 -8.73
CA VAL A 152 -9.05 -1.15 -9.26
C VAL A 152 -9.47 -2.22 -8.27
N PRO A 153 -10.37 -3.15 -8.64
CA PRO A 153 -10.78 -4.23 -7.74
C PRO A 153 -9.60 -5.14 -7.35
N PRO A 154 -9.66 -5.80 -6.19
CA PRO A 154 -8.64 -6.75 -5.78
C PRO A 154 -8.35 -7.81 -6.84
N TYR A 155 -7.10 -8.24 -6.92
CA TYR A 155 -6.62 -9.28 -7.83
C TYR A 155 -6.97 -9.05 -9.32
N THR A 156 -7.21 -7.80 -9.71
CA THR A 156 -7.49 -7.43 -11.09
C THR A 156 -6.25 -6.89 -11.78
N ILE A 157 -6.05 -7.28 -13.04
CA ILE A 157 -5.01 -6.74 -13.91
C ILE A 157 -5.64 -5.61 -14.73
N VAL A 158 -5.04 -4.41 -14.67
CA VAL A 158 -5.45 -3.26 -15.47
C VAL A 158 -4.29 -2.73 -16.30
N GLY A 159 -4.58 -2.06 -17.41
CA GLY A 159 -3.55 -1.40 -18.22
C GLY A 159 -4.14 -0.41 -19.23
N GLY A 160 -3.28 0.43 -19.82
CA GLY A 160 -3.66 1.41 -20.84
C GLY A 160 -3.87 2.83 -20.32
N VAL A 161 -4.25 3.73 -21.24
CA VAL A 161 -4.52 5.16 -20.97
C VAL A 161 -5.86 5.55 -21.58
N PRO A 162 -6.93 5.73 -20.79
CA PRO A 162 -7.00 5.42 -19.36
C PRO A 162 -6.91 3.90 -19.09
N ALA A 163 -6.47 3.52 -17.90
CA ALA A 163 -6.36 2.13 -17.51
C ALA A 163 -7.73 1.43 -17.51
N ARG A 164 -7.81 0.26 -18.14
CA ARG A 164 -9.02 -0.57 -18.18
C ARG A 164 -8.73 -1.96 -17.62
N PRO A 165 -9.71 -2.63 -17.02
CA PRO A 165 -9.60 -4.04 -16.66
C PRO A 165 -9.26 -4.89 -17.89
N ILE A 166 -8.22 -5.72 -17.74
CA ILE A 166 -7.81 -6.71 -18.73
C ILE A 166 -8.43 -8.07 -18.36
N ARG A 167 -8.19 -8.52 -17.13
CA ARG A 167 -8.77 -9.75 -16.55
C ARG A 167 -8.55 -9.81 -15.04
N LYS A 168 -9.26 -10.71 -14.36
CA LYS A 168 -8.92 -11.13 -13.00
C LYS A 168 -7.70 -12.08 -13.03
N ARG A 169 -6.90 -12.08 -11.97
CA ARG A 169 -5.79 -13.02 -11.78
C ARG A 169 -6.31 -14.44 -11.56
N PHE A 170 -7.42 -14.58 -10.82
CA PHE A 170 -7.98 -15.85 -10.36
C PHE A 170 -9.52 -15.86 -10.39
N SER A 171 -10.13 -17.00 -10.03
CA SER A 171 -11.59 -17.13 -9.82
C SER A 171 -12.08 -16.32 -8.62
N ASP A 172 -13.37 -16.00 -8.58
CA ASP A 172 -13.97 -15.24 -7.49
C ASP A 172 -13.89 -15.96 -6.14
N ASP A 173 -13.97 -17.29 -6.13
CA ASP A 173 -13.77 -18.10 -4.93
C ASP A 173 -12.33 -18.00 -4.39
N THR A 174 -11.35 -18.01 -5.31
CA THR A 174 -9.94 -17.85 -4.94
C THR A 174 -9.68 -16.46 -4.37
N VAL A 175 -10.16 -15.42 -5.06
CA VAL A 175 -10.01 -14.03 -4.60
C VAL A 175 -10.67 -13.86 -3.24
N SER A 176 -11.89 -14.36 -3.07
CA SER A 176 -12.62 -14.32 -1.79
C SER A 176 -11.87 -15.06 -0.67
N ALA A 177 -11.27 -16.21 -0.97
CA ALA A 177 -10.45 -16.92 0.00
C ALA A 177 -9.20 -16.12 0.40
N LEU A 178 -8.47 -15.56 -0.57
CA LEU A 178 -7.26 -14.78 -0.30
C LEU A 178 -7.54 -13.51 0.52
N LEU A 179 -8.65 -12.82 0.23
CA LEU A 179 -9.10 -11.64 0.98
C LEU A 179 -9.54 -11.95 2.42
N LYS A 180 -9.93 -13.19 2.71
CA LYS A 180 -10.14 -13.68 4.08
C LYS A 180 -8.82 -14.10 4.75
N ILE A 181 -7.95 -14.77 4.00
CA ILE A 181 -6.66 -15.29 4.46
C ILE A 181 -5.72 -14.17 4.90
N LYS A 182 -5.65 -13.08 4.11
CA LYS A 182 -4.79 -11.90 4.34
C LYS A 182 -3.38 -12.29 4.80
N TRP A 183 -2.70 -13.10 3.98
CA TRP A 183 -1.40 -13.67 4.36
C TRP A 183 -0.34 -12.60 4.70
N TRP A 184 -0.48 -11.40 4.14
CA TRP A 184 0.37 -10.23 4.44
C TRP A 184 0.25 -9.72 5.88
N ASP A 185 -0.80 -10.10 6.61
CA ASP A 185 -0.98 -9.79 8.03
C ASP A 185 -0.47 -10.89 8.97
N TRP A 186 0.01 -12.01 8.43
CA TRP A 186 0.55 -13.09 9.24
C TRP A 186 1.89 -12.72 9.89
N PRO A 187 2.24 -13.34 11.04
CA PRO A 187 3.59 -13.28 11.57
C PRO A 187 4.62 -13.78 10.54
N GLU A 188 5.80 -13.17 10.51
CA GLU A 188 6.85 -13.48 9.53
C GLU A 188 7.23 -14.97 9.49
N GLU A 189 7.27 -15.63 10.65
CA GLU A 189 7.56 -17.06 10.77
C GLU A 189 6.51 -17.94 10.10
N ARG A 190 5.24 -17.52 10.13
CA ARG A 190 4.17 -18.21 9.41
C ARG A 190 4.31 -18.00 7.90
N ILE A 191 4.63 -16.79 7.47
CA ILE A 191 4.89 -16.51 6.06
C ILE A 191 6.03 -17.41 5.55
N LYS A 192 7.17 -17.45 6.27
CA LYS A 192 8.34 -18.30 5.92
C LYS A 192 7.97 -19.76 5.71
N LYS A 193 7.16 -20.35 6.60
CA LYS A 193 6.69 -21.74 6.49
C LYS A 193 5.83 -21.99 5.25
N HIS A 194 5.10 -20.98 4.78
CA HIS A 194 4.16 -21.09 3.66
C HIS A 194 4.64 -20.43 2.36
N ILE A 195 5.90 -19.97 2.26
CA ILE A 195 6.44 -19.32 1.04
C ILE A 195 6.21 -20.19 -0.20
N SER A 196 6.50 -21.50 -0.10
CA SER A 196 6.30 -22.43 -1.22
C SER A 196 4.85 -22.53 -1.68
N ASP A 197 3.88 -22.43 -0.75
CA ASP A 197 2.45 -22.46 -1.09
C ASP A 197 1.98 -21.14 -1.69
N ILE A 198 2.44 -20.01 -1.14
CA ILE A 198 2.15 -18.67 -1.66
C ILE A 198 2.66 -18.56 -3.11
N GLN A 199 3.92 -18.93 -3.34
CA GLN A 199 4.55 -18.85 -4.67
C GLN A 199 3.92 -19.82 -5.68
N ALA A 200 3.51 -21.01 -5.24
CA ALA A 200 2.85 -21.99 -6.09
C ALA A 200 1.34 -21.73 -6.28
N GLY A 201 0.76 -20.74 -5.59
CA GLY A 201 -0.68 -20.47 -5.63
C GLY A 201 -1.55 -21.57 -5.00
N ARG A 202 -1.00 -22.36 -4.07
CA ARG A 202 -1.69 -23.50 -3.43
C ARG A 202 -2.52 -23.03 -2.24
N ILE A 203 -3.75 -22.56 -2.51
CA ILE A 203 -4.67 -22.02 -1.51
C ILE A 203 -4.94 -23.00 -0.37
N ASP A 204 -5.08 -24.29 -0.65
CA ASP A 204 -5.38 -25.27 0.40
C ASP A 204 -4.25 -25.38 1.42
N GLY A 205 -2.98 -25.24 0.98
CA GLY A 205 -1.83 -25.14 1.89
C GLY A 205 -1.84 -23.87 2.77
N LEU A 206 -2.55 -22.82 2.36
CA LEU A 206 -2.74 -21.60 3.16
C LEU A 206 -3.94 -21.73 4.13
N ARG A 207 -4.93 -22.56 3.78
CA ARG A 207 -6.11 -22.84 4.61
C ARG A 207 -5.83 -23.77 5.77
N THR A 208 -4.91 -24.72 5.63
CA THR A 208 -4.56 -25.66 6.71
C THR A 208 -3.91 -25.00 7.93
N GLY A 209 -3.43 -23.76 7.80
CA GLY A 209 -3.00 -22.94 8.94
C GLY A 209 -4.08 -21.96 9.44
N PHE A 210 -5.25 -21.93 8.83
CA PHE A 210 -6.34 -21.03 9.20
C PHE A 210 -7.14 -21.67 10.35
N ASP A 211 -6.63 -21.52 11.58
CA ASP A 211 -7.50 -21.68 12.75
C ASP A 211 -8.58 -20.60 12.64
N GLU A 212 -9.84 -21.01 12.53
CA GLU A 212 -11.00 -20.11 12.40
C GLU A 212 -11.21 -19.20 13.63
N ASN A 213 -10.33 -19.29 14.62
CA ASN A 213 -10.32 -18.48 15.83
C ASN A 213 -9.10 -17.54 15.81
N GLY A 214 -9.38 -16.23 15.71
CA GLY A 214 -8.40 -15.17 15.94
C GLY A 214 -7.78 -15.22 17.36
N PRO A 215 -6.85 -14.30 17.66
CA PRO A 215 -5.56 -14.62 18.26
C PRO A 215 -5.62 -14.93 19.76
N PHE A 216 -4.66 -15.74 20.20
CA PHE A 216 -4.39 -16.21 21.56
C PHE A 216 -5.35 -17.28 22.12
N SER A 217 -5.00 -18.54 21.88
CA SER A 217 -5.09 -19.55 22.94
C SER A 217 -3.84 -20.43 22.94
N GLN A 218 -2.78 -19.97 23.61
CA GLN A 218 -1.91 -20.94 24.27
C GLN A 218 -2.72 -21.54 25.41
N ARG A 219 -3.18 -22.79 25.23
CA ARG A 219 -3.35 -23.67 26.38
C ARG A 219 -2.09 -24.51 26.45
N ASP A 220 -1.17 -24.09 27.30
CA ASP A 220 -0.18 -25.00 27.84
C ASP A 220 -0.91 -26.08 28.62
N SER A 221 -0.98 -27.27 28.04
CA SER A 221 -1.31 -28.48 28.76
C SER A 221 -0.05 -28.97 29.49
N SER A 222 0.15 -28.47 30.71
CA SER A 222 0.98 -29.17 31.70
C SER A 222 0.13 -29.42 32.94
N GLY A 223 -0.58 -30.56 32.91
CA GLY A 223 -1.09 -31.17 34.13
C GLY A 223 0.06 -31.81 34.89
N ALA A 224 0.25 -31.41 36.14
CA ALA A 224 0.81 -32.26 37.17
C ALA A 224 0.30 -31.76 38.52
N GLY A 225 -0.72 -32.43 39.03
CA GLY A 225 -1.18 -32.24 40.40
C GLY A 225 -0.15 -32.76 41.38
N SER A 226 0.04 -32.01 42.47
CA SER A 226 0.46 -32.56 43.75
C SER A 226 -0.18 -31.72 44.86
N SER A 227 -1.23 -32.29 45.45
CA SER A 227 -1.81 -31.84 46.71
C SER A 227 -0.84 -32.19 47.84
N ILE A 228 -0.20 -31.19 48.42
CA ILE A 228 0.56 -31.33 49.68
C ILE A 228 -0.39 -31.06 50.84
N THR A 229 -0.55 -32.09 51.66
CA THR A 229 -1.21 -32.10 52.96
C THR A 229 -0.47 -31.20 53.96
N ALA A 230 -1.18 -30.27 54.58
CA ALA A 230 -0.70 -29.51 55.73
C ALA A 230 -0.99 -30.29 57.02
N GLU A 231 0.05 -30.84 57.64
CA GLU A 231 -0.01 -31.46 58.96
C GLU A 231 0.53 -30.49 60.00
N LYS A 232 -0.36 -30.06 60.91
CA LYS A 232 -0.04 -29.42 62.18
C LYS A 232 0.49 -30.50 63.14
N ARG A 233 1.71 -30.34 63.69
CA ARG A 233 2.00 -30.43 65.14
C ARG A 233 3.51 -30.41 65.45
N ARG A 234 3.84 -29.49 66.37
CA ARG A 234 5.00 -29.40 67.28
C ARG A 234 6.35 -28.99 66.70
#